data_AF-A0A1A8KIV5-F1
#
_entry.id   AF-A0A1A8KIV5-F1
#
_cell.length_a   1.000
_cell.length_b   1.000
_cell.length_c   1.000
_cell.angle_alpha   90.00
_cell.angle_beta   90.00
_cell.angle_gamma   90.00
#
_symmetry.space_group_name_H-M   'P 1'
#
loop_
_entity.id
_entity.type
_entity.pdbx_description
1 polymer ?
#
loop_
_entity_poly.entity_id
_entity_poly.type
_entity_poly.pdbx_seq_one_letter_code
_entity_poly.pdbx_strand_id
1 'polypeptide(L)'
;ATALRWGGLWGLLRLDLSGNRLALLPPGMFSHVPSLQQLLLSNNSLVAVYSGTFSGMDHLETLDLTHNAFGTFRNDALQELERLGNVRILLGDNPYTCSCEIREFVTWLNDSRAQVDVDAVRCVSPAGVTNVRLQGLTVQAIGCVSPVLPEVTDLTLQTSYVFLGLVLGLVGMIFLFVLYLNRNGMKKWIIETRDACRDVLEGYHYRYEIDSDPRLGRIAADSSR
;
A
#
# COMPACT_ATOMS: atom_id res chain seq x y z
N ALA A 1 31.15 -39.03 6.57
CA ALA A 1 30.78 -37.79 7.27
C ALA A 1 30.91 -37.93 8.80
N THR A 2 32.06 -38.37 9.32
CA THR A 2 32.21 -38.75 10.75
C THR A 2 33.48 -38.23 11.44
N ALA A 3 34.38 -37.53 10.74
CA ALA A 3 35.65 -37.08 11.33
C ALA A 3 35.50 -35.86 12.27
N LEU A 4 34.50 -35.00 12.06
CA LEU A 4 34.30 -33.76 12.86
C LEU A 4 33.59 -33.98 14.20
N ARG A 5 33.13 -35.19 14.51
CA ARG A 5 32.18 -35.40 15.61
C ARG A 5 32.84 -35.92 16.91
N TRP A 6 34.09 -36.42 16.86
CA TRP A 6 34.69 -37.20 17.97
C TRP A 6 36.09 -36.74 18.40
N GLY A 7 36.66 -35.72 17.76
CA GLY A 7 37.88 -35.05 18.22
C GLY A 7 37.79 -33.57 17.87
N GLY A 8 37.71 -32.70 18.87
CA GLY A 8 37.73 -31.25 18.60
C GLY A 8 39.04 -30.90 17.89
N LEU A 9 38.97 -30.14 16.80
CA LEU A 9 40.17 -29.65 16.12
C LEU A 9 40.54 -28.31 16.76
N TRP A 10 40.90 -28.36 18.05
CA TRP A 10 41.17 -27.19 18.88
C TRP A 10 42.32 -26.30 18.37
N GLY A 11 43.22 -26.85 17.54
CA GLY A 11 44.32 -26.09 16.93
C GLY A 11 44.05 -25.63 15.51
N LEU A 12 42.86 -25.89 14.95
CA LEU A 12 42.57 -25.52 13.56
C LEU A 12 42.30 -24.02 13.47
N LEU A 13 43.19 -23.30 12.80
CA LEU A 13 43.07 -21.85 12.59
C LEU A 13 42.40 -21.48 11.28
N ARG A 14 42.53 -22.31 10.24
CA ARG A 14 41.98 -22.06 8.90
C ARG A 14 41.24 -23.28 8.39
N LEU A 15 40.02 -23.06 7.90
CA LEU A 15 39.16 -24.07 7.29
C LEU A 15 38.70 -23.54 5.93
N ASP A 16 39.09 -24.24 4.88
CA ASP A 16 38.71 -23.93 3.51
C ASP A 16 37.71 -24.97 3.01
N LEU A 17 36.48 -24.52 2.75
CA LEU A 17 35.37 -25.28 2.19
C LEU A 17 34.92 -24.68 0.85
N SER A 18 35.78 -23.90 0.20
CA SER A 18 35.46 -23.22 -1.05
C SER A 18 35.32 -24.20 -2.22
N GLY A 19 34.50 -23.86 -3.22
CA GLY A 19 34.31 -24.68 -4.42
C GLY A 19 33.53 -25.97 -4.18
N ASN A 20 32.70 -26.01 -3.15
CA ASN A 20 31.83 -27.14 -2.84
C ASN A 20 30.38 -26.84 -3.28
N ARG A 21 29.43 -27.71 -2.89
CA ARG A 21 28.00 -27.55 -3.20
C ARG A 21 27.18 -27.39 -1.92
N LEU A 22 27.74 -26.69 -0.95
CA LEU A 22 27.05 -26.46 0.32
C LEU A 22 25.87 -25.51 0.09
N ALA A 23 24.66 -26.00 0.35
CA ALA A 23 23.44 -25.19 0.26
C ALA A 23 23.07 -24.52 1.59
N LEU A 24 23.52 -25.11 2.71
CA LEU A 24 23.17 -24.67 4.05
C LEU A 24 24.22 -25.16 5.06
N LEU A 25 24.44 -24.35 6.09
CA LEU A 25 25.33 -24.62 7.20
C LEU A 25 24.47 -24.91 8.45
N PRO A 26 24.48 -26.15 8.98
CA PRO A 26 23.74 -26.49 10.18
C PRO A 26 24.22 -25.68 11.40
N PRO A 27 23.31 -25.29 12.31
CA PRO A 27 23.68 -24.65 13.57
C PRO A 27 24.69 -25.49 14.37
N GLY A 28 25.70 -24.83 14.93
CA GLY A 28 26.72 -25.49 15.75
C GLY A 28 27.69 -26.41 14.99
N MET A 29 27.67 -26.42 13.65
CA MET A 29 28.65 -27.16 12.83
C MET A 29 30.10 -26.87 13.23
N PHE A 30 30.41 -25.63 13.58
CA PHE A 30 31.76 -25.15 13.91
C PHE A 30 32.06 -25.14 15.42
N SER A 31 31.15 -25.65 16.26
CA SER A 31 31.32 -25.66 17.73
C SER A 31 32.54 -26.46 18.21
N HIS A 32 33.04 -27.40 17.40
CA HIS A 32 34.19 -28.25 17.72
C HIS A 32 35.52 -27.69 17.18
N VAL A 33 35.50 -26.47 16.62
CA VAL A 33 36.69 -25.76 16.11
C VAL A 33 36.78 -24.32 16.67
N PRO A 34 36.87 -24.16 18.01
CA PRO A 34 36.71 -22.86 18.67
C PRO A 34 37.86 -21.86 18.41
N SER A 35 39.00 -22.32 17.91
CA SER A 35 40.17 -21.49 17.59
C SER A 35 40.22 -21.07 16.11
N LEU A 36 39.16 -21.32 15.35
CA LEU A 36 39.13 -20.99 13.94
C LEU A 36 39.14 -19.47 13.71
N GLN A 37 40.13 -19.00 12.96
CA GLN A 37 40.34 -17.60 12.59
C GLN A 37 39.90 -17.31 11.15
N GLN A 38 39.97 -18.30 10.26
CA GLN A 38 39.64 -18.12 8.84
C GLN A 38 38.70 -19.21 8.37
N LEU A 39 37.50 -18.82 7.93
CA LEU A 39 36.52 -19.70 7.32
C LEU A 39 36.25 -19.26 5.88
N LEU A 40 36.63 -20.10 4.92
CA LEU A 40 36.43 -19.84 3.51
C LEU A 40 35.31 -20.71 2.97
N LEU A 41 34.24 -20.09 2.49
CA LEU A 41 33.03 -20.72 1.98
C LEU A 41 32.71 -20.22 0.57
N SER A 42 33.68 -19.65 -0.14
CA SER A 42 33.44 -19.08 -1.45
C SER A 42 33.09 -20.14 -2.49
N ASN A 43 32.35 -19.75 -3.52
CA ASN A 43 31.95 -20.65 -4.61
C ASN A 43 31.19 -21.89 -4.08
N ASN A 44 30.12 -21.64 -3.35
CA ASN A 44 29.17 -22.63 -2.84
C ASN A 44 27.75 -22.27 -3.31
N SER A 45 26.71 -22.78 -2.65
CA SER A 45 25.30 -22.50 -2.99
C SER A 45 24.51 -22.04 -1.77
N LEU A 46 25.17 -21.36 -0.83
CA LEU A 46 24.53 -20.88 0.39
C LEU A 46 23.51 -19.79 0.07
N VAL A 47 22.29 -19.97 0.57
CA VAL A 47 21.17 -19.03 0.33
C VAL A 47 20.81 -18.19 1.55
N ALA A 48 21.16 -18.67 2.74
CA ALA A 48 20.83 -18.02 4.01
C ALA A 48 21.82 -18.42 5.11
N VAL A 49 21.99 -17.53 6.08
CA VAL A 49 22.64 -17.81 7.36
C VAL A 49 21.52 -17.99 8.38
N TYR A 50 21.58 -19.06 9.18
CA TYR A 50 20.60 -19.35 10.21
C TYR A 50 21.15 -19.03 11.60
N SER A 51 20.25 -18.88 12.58
CA SER A 51 20.68 -18.69 13.96
C SER A 51 21.57 -19.85 14.46
N GLY A 52 22.64 -19.50 15.16
CA GLY A 52 23.63 -20.44 15.67
C GLY A 52 24.56 -21.04 14.62
N THR A 53 24.52 -20.60 13.35
CA THR A 53 25.44 -21.08 12.30
C THR A 53 26.90 -20.87 12.71
N PHE A 54 27.22 -19.71 13.26
CA PHE A 54 28.59 -19.34 13.68
C PHE A 54 28.78 -19.38 15.21
N SER A 55 27.96 -20.18 15.91
CA SER A 55 28.09 -20.34 17.36
C SER A 55 29.44 -20.96 17.75
N GLY A 56 30.11 -20.36 18.73
CA GLY A 56 31.42 -20.79 19.22
C GLY A 56 32.62 -20.32 18.39
N MET A 57 32.42 -19.47 17.39
CA MET A 57 33.48 -18.92 16.54
C MET A 57 33.97 -17.54 17.03
N ASP A 58 34.35 -17.46 18.31
CA ASP A 58 34.67 -16.18 18.96
C ASP A 58 36.03 -15.60 18.55
N HIS A 59 36.88 -16.39 17.87
CA HIS A 59 38.20 -15.99 17.38
C HIS A 59 38.24 -15.77 15.86
N LEU A 60 37.07 -15.75 15.19
CA LEU A 60 37.03 -15.58 13.75
C LEU A 60 37.56 -14.20 13.35
N GLU A 61 38.43 -14.15 12.36
CA GLU A 61 39.00 -12.91 11.81
C GLU A 61 38.56 -12.69 10.37
N THR A 62 38.34 -13.76 9.60
CA THR A 62 37.92 -13.69 8.20
C THR A 62 36.85 -14.72 7.87
N LEU A 63 35.78 -14.25 7.25
CA LEU A 63 34.68 -15.04 6.70
C LEU A 63 34.49 -14.70 5.22
N ASP A 64 34.75 -15.66 4.35
CA ASP A 64 34.54 -15.50 2.90
C ASP A 64 33.25 -16.20 2.47
N LEU A 65 32.24 -15.42 2.09
CA LEU A 65 30.95 -15.86 1.58
C LEU A 65 30.74 -15.45 0.11
N THR A 66 31.80 -15.08 -0.60
CA THR A 66 31.72 -14.66 -2.00
C THR A 66 31.23 -15.79 -2.91
N HIS A 67 30.66 -15.46 -4.07
CA HIS A 67 30.21 -16.47 -5.05
C HIS A 67 29.26 -17.52 -4.43
N ASN A 68 28.25 -17.06 -3.70
CA ASN A 68 27.18 -17.89 -3.16
C ASN A 68 25.84 -17.47 -3.78
N ALA A 69 24.72 -17.82 -3.15
CA ALA A 69 23.37 -17.57 -3.64
C ALA A 69 22.57 -16.65 -2.70
N PHE A 70 23.23 -15.73 -1.99
CA PHE A 70 22.54 -14.79 -1.10
C PHE A 70 21.75 -13.73 -1.90
N GLY A 71 20.43 -13.76 -1.77
CA GLY A 71 19.54 -12.76 -2.37
C GLY A 71 19.23 -11.58 -1.44
N THR A 72 19.01 -11.86 -0.16
CA THR A 72 18.82 -10.87 0.91
C THR A 72 19.18 -11.53 2.24
N PHE A 73 19.45 -10.73 3.27
CA PHE A 73 19.67 -11.22 4.62
C PHE A 73 18.48 -10.86 5.51
N ARG A 74 17.98 -11.86 6.24
CA ARG A 74 16.97 -11.66 7.27
C ARG A 74 17.60 -11.10 8.55
N ASN A 75 16.79 -10.50 9.42
CA ASN A 75 17.27 -9.90 10.66
C ASN A 75 17.99 -10.88 11.59
N ASP A 76 17.53 -12.13 11.67
CA ASP A 76 18.19 -13.19 12.44
C ASP A 76 19.58 -13.51 11.86
N ALA A 77 19.71 -13.57 10.53
CA ALA A 77 20.99 -13.75 9.86
C ALA A 77 21.95 -12.58 10.13
N LEU A 78 21.47 -11.34 10.06
CA LEU A 78 22.26 -10.14 10.34
C LEU A 78 22.74 -10.08 11.80
N GLN A 79 21.89 -10.50 12.75
CA GLN A 79 22.27 -10.61 14.16
C GLN A 79 23.40 -11.61 14.39
N GLU A 80 23.39 -12.75 13.69
CA GLU A 80 24.47 -13.74 13.76
C GLU A 80 25.79 -13.17 13.23
N LEU A 81 25.75 -12.44 12.11
CA LEU A 81 26.93 -11.78 11.55
C LEU A 81 27.45 -10.68 12.48
N GLU A 82 26.56 -9.88 13.07
CA GLU A 82 26.92 -8.83 14.01
C GLU A 82 27.56 -9.40 15.30
N ARG A 83 27.14 -10.61 15.73
CA ARG A 83 27.70 -11.28 16.91
C ARG A 83 29.18 -11.61 16.75
N LEU A 84 29.67 -11.73 15.52
CA LEU A 84 31.09 -11.96 15.23
C LEU A 84 31.96 -10.74 15.54
N GLY A 85 31.39 -9.52 15.56
CA GLY A 85 32.11 -8.30 15.90
C GLY A 85 33.06 -7.82 14.79
N ASN A 86 34.32 -7.56 15.13
CA ASN A 86 35.31 -6.96 14.21
C ASN A 86 35.94 -7.99 13.26
N VAL A 87 35.11 -8.64 12.44
CA VAL A 87 35.53 -9.66 11.47
C VAL A 87 35.56 -9.06 10.07
N ARG A 88 36.51 -9.51 9.25
CA ARG A 88 36.50 -9.24 7.81
C ARG A 88 35.52 -10.18 7.13
N ILE A 89 34.45 -9.64 6.54
CA ILE A 89 33.41 -10.43 5.86
C ILE A 89 33.42 -10.08 4.38
N LEU A 90 33.58 -11.09 3.52
CA LEU A 90 33.52 -10.93 2.07
C LEU A 90 32.16 -11.44 1.57
N LEU A 91 31.38 -10.57 0.93
CA LEU A 91 30.01 -10.78 0.49
C LEU A 91 29.82 -10.56 -1.02
N GLY A 92 30.88 -10.15 -1.74
CA GLY A 92 30.85 -9.97 -3.19
C GLY A 92 30.29 -11.14 -3.99
N ASP A 93 29.88 -10.86 -5.23
CA ASP A 93 29.45 -11.89 -6.20
C ASP A 93 28.29 -12.78 -5.70
N ASN A 94 27.29 -12.16 -5.09
CA ASN A 94 26.03 -12.79 -4.68
C ASN A 94 24.83 -12.15 -5.41
N PRO A 95 23.77 -12.92 -5.70
CA PRO A 95 22.62 -12.47 -6.50
C PRO A 95 21.63 -11.60 -5.70
N TYR A 96 22.10 -10.47 -5.16
CA TYR A 96 21.28 -9.61 -4.31
C TYR A 96 20.05 -9.06 -5.05
N THR A 97 18.88 -9.23 -4.44
CA THR A 97 17.61 -8.68 -4.92
C THR A 97 17.30 -7.42 -4.15
N CYS A 98 17.58 -6.28 -4.78
CA CYS A 98 17.35 -4.96 -4.24
C CYS A 98 15.86 -4.59 -4.32
N SER A 99 15.10 -5.10 -3.35
CA SER A 99 13.70 -4.78 -3.11
C SER A 99 13.57 -4.01 -1.80
N CYS A 100 12.33 -3.76 -1.35
CA CYS A 100 12.08 -3.07 -0.08
C CYS A 100 12.54 -3.85 1.15
N GLU A 101 12.67 -5.17 1.03
CA GLU A 101 13.11 -6.06 2.10
C GLU A 101 14.62 -5.96 2.35
N ILE A 102 15.40 -5.40 1.41
CA ILE A 102 16.86 -5.30 1.56
C ILE A 102 17.29 -4.17 2.51
N ARG A 103 16.35 -3.35 2.97
CA ARG A 103 16.62 -2.16 3.79
C ARG A 103 17.43 -2.48 5.04
N GLU A 104 17.09 -3.54 5.76
CA GLU A 104 17.79 -3.93 6.99
C GLU A 104 19.23 -4.41 6.72
N PHE A 105 19.46 -5.01 5.55
CA PHE A 105 20.81 -5.36 5.13
C PHE A 105 21.62 -4.11 4.77
N VAL A 106 21.01 -3.12 4.11
CA VAL A 106 21.68 -1.85 3.79
C VAL A 106 22.01 -1.05 5.05
N THR A 107 21.13 -1.01 6.05
CA THR A 107 21.42 -0.36 7.34
C THR A 107 22.56 -1.09 8.05
N TRP A 108 22.53 -2.43 8.07
CA TRP A 108 23.63 -3.22 8.63
C TRP A 108 24.97 -2.96 7.93
N LEU A 109 25.01 -2.86 6.59
CA LEU A 109 26.24 -2.53 5.86
C LEU A 109 26.84 -1.16 6.24
N ASN A 110 26.02 -0.21 6.68
CA ASN A 110 26.47 1.12 7.09
C ASN A 110 26.90 1.18 8.56
N ASP A 111 26.22 0.43 9.43
CA ASP A 111 26.34 0.57 10.88
C ASP A 111 27.13 -0.58 11.54
N SER A 112 27.37 -1.69 10.84
CA SER A 112 28.05 -2.86 11.40
C SER A 112 29.50 -2.57 11.79
N ARG A 113 29.97 -3.27 12.83
CA ARG A 113 31.37 -3.26 13.26
C ARG A 113 32.28 -4.11 12.38
N ALA A 114 31.70 -4.99 11.56
CA ALA A 114 32.43 -5.85 10.66
C ALA A 114 33.09 -5.06 9.53
N GLN A 115 34.27 -5.50 9.08
CA GLN A 115 34.94 -4.96 7.90
C GLN A 115 34.41 -5.66 6.66
N VAL A 116 33.37 -5.10 6.05
CA VAL A 116 32.70 -5.68 4.87
C VAL A 116 33.28 -5.12 3.57
N ASP A 117 33.37 -5.93 2.52
CA ASP A 117 33.76 -5.55 1.15
C ASP A 117 32.64 -4.82 0.40
N VAL A 118 32.17 -3.69 0.94
CA VAL A 118 30.95 -3.00 0.49
C VAL A 118 30.94 -2.65 -1.00
N ASP A 119 32.11 -2.36 -1.61
CA ASP A 119 32.24 -2.07 -3.04
C ASP A 119 31.88 -3.25 -3.97
N ALA A 120 31.98 -4.48 -3.46
CA ALA A 120 31.68 -5.72 -4.16
C ALA A 120 30.20 -6.15 -4.01
N VAL A 121 29.48 -5.56 -3.05
CA VAL A 121 28.08 -5.91 -2.75
C VAL A 121 27.13 -5.11 -3.66
N ARG A 122 26.59 -5.78 -4.68
CA ARG A 122 25.83 -5.14 -5.78
C ARG A 122 24.52 -5.82 -6.09
N CYS A 123 23.52 -5.03 -6.46
CA CYS A 123 22.22 -5.50 -6.89
C CYS A 123 22.33 -6.28 -8.20
N VAL A 124 21.67 -7.44 -8.28
CA VAL A 124 21.49 -8.17 -9.54
C VAL A 124 20.07 -7.97 -10.07
N SER A 125 19.09 -7.88 -9.18
CA SER A 125 17.67 -7.71 -9.49
C SER A 125 17.09 -6.56 -8.65
N PRO A 126 16.04 -5.84 -9.12
CA PRO A 126 15.43 -5.90 -10.45
C PRO A 126 16.29 -5.24 -11.55
N ALA A 127 15.93 -5.48 -12.82
CA ALA A 127 16.69 -5.02 -13.99
C ALA A 127 16.98 -3.51 -14.03
N GLY A 128 16.12 -2.68 -13.41
CA GLY A 128 16.30 -1.23 -13.34
C GLY A 128 17.43 -0.76 -12.41
N VAL A 129 17.93 -1.63 -11.53
CA VAL A 129 18.99 -1.32 -10.55
C VAL A 129 20.13 -2.33 -10.57
N THR A 130 20.29 -3.10 -11.66
CA THR A 130 21.38 -4.06 -11.78
C THR A 130 22.74 -3.37 -11.74
N ASN A 131 23.71 -4.00 -11.05
CA ASN A 131 25.08 -3.55 -10.84
C ASN A 131 25.24 -2.27 -9.99
N VAL A 132 24.15 -1.80 -9.36
CA VAL A 132 24.19 -0.70 -8.39
C VAL A 132 24.70 -1.20 -7.04
N ARG A 133 25.53 -0.41 -6.36
CA ARG A 133 26.03 -0.74 -5.02
C ARG A 133 24.89 -0.65 -3.99
N LEU A 134 24.86 -1.56 -3.03
CA LEU A 134 23.85 -1.52 -1.97
C LEU A 134 24.03 -0.34 -1.03
N GLN A 135 25.28 0.03 -0.73
CA GLN A 135 25.57 1.21 0.07
C GLN A 135 25.23 2.49 -0.72
N GLY A 136 24.40 3.34 -0.12
CA GLY A 136 23.87 4.55 -0.75
C GLY A 136 22.60 4.34 -1.58
N LEU A 137 22.04 3.11 -1.60
CA LEU A 137 20.78 2.82 -2.26
C LEU A 137 19.62 3.51 -1.51
N THR A 138 18.94 4.45 -2.18
CA THR A 138 17.80 5.16 -1.56
C THR A 138 16.50 4.40 -1.77
N VAL A 139 15.61 4.46 -0.77
CA VAL A 139 14.29 3.79 -0.79
C VAL A 139 13.42 4.26 -1.98
N GLN A 140 13.65 5.48 -2.45
CA GLN A 140 13.00 6.06 -3.63
C GLN A 140 13.51 5.43 -4.94
N ALA A 141 14.81 5.11 -5.05
CA ALA A 141 15.39 4.48 -6.23
C ALA A 141 14.88 3.04 -6.44
N ILE A 142 14.45 2.36 -5.37
CA ILE A 142 13.91 1.00 -5.41
C ILE A 142 12.37 1.00 -5.61
N GLY A 143 11.72 2.16 -5.53
CA GLY A 143 10.27 2.28 -5.69
C GLY A 143 9.44 1.80 -4.48
N CYS A 144 10.05 1.76 -3.29
CA CYS A 144 9.40 1.29 -2.05
C CYS A 144 8.49 2.31 -1.40
N VAL A 145 8.68 3.58 -1.76
CA VAL A 145 7.71 4.62 -1.47
C VAL A 145 6.69 4.57 -2.61
N SER A 146 5.57 3.87 -2.41
CA SER A 146 4.38 4.19 -3.20
C SER A 146 4.13 5.68 -3.01
N PRO A 147 3.98 6.50 -4.07
CA PRO A 147 3.37 7.78 -3.89
C PRO A 147 2.02 7.49 -3.24
N VAL A 148 1.85 7.92 -1.99
CA VAL A 148 0.52 8.07 -1.43
C VAL A 148 -0.12 9.08 -2.35
N LEU A 149 -0.81 8.60 -3.39
CA LEU A 149 -1.86 9.40 -4.00
C LEU A 149 -2.69 9.82 -2.80
N PRO A 150 -2.81 11.13 -2.54
CA PRO A 150 -3.54 11.57 -1.38
C PRO A 150 -4.96 11.03 -1.56
N GLU A 151 -5.32 10.05 -0.74
CA GLU A 151 -6.69 9.59 -0.48
C GLU A 151 -7.50 10.70 0.23
N VAL A 152 -7.18 11.96 -0.11
CA VAL A 152 -7.75 13.20 0.38
C VAL A 152 -8.84 13.67 -0.57
N THR A 153 -8.92 13.14 -1.80
CA THR A 153 -10.01 13.49 -2.73
C THR A 153 -11.35 12.94 -2.26
N ASP A 154 -11.41 11.73 -1.68
CA ASP A 154 -12.68 11.16 -1.22
C ASP A 154 -13.20 11.81 0.06
N LEU A 155 -12.33 12.16 1.00
CA LEU A 155 -12.75 12.81 2.25
C LEU A 155 -13.20 14.27 2.01
N THR A 156 -12.58 14.98 1.05
CA THR A 156 -12.96 16.35 0.70
C THR A 156 -14.26 16.40 -0.11
N LEU A 157 -14.48 15.45 -1.02
CA LEU A 157 -15.76 15.30 -1.72
C LEU A 157 -16.88 14.89 -0.75
N GLN A 158 -16.65 13.90 0.12
CA GLN A 158 -17.65 13.47 1.10
C GLN A 158 -18.07 14.59 2.07
N THR A 159 -17.12 15.38 2.58
CA THR A 159 -17.44 16.53 3.44
C THR A 159 -18.22 17.61 2.70
N SER A 160 -17.99 17.80 1.40
CA SER A 160 -18.76 18.74 0.56
C SER A 160 -20.22 18.31 0.33
N TYR A 161 -20.47 17.01 0.09
CA TYR A 161 -21.83 16.49 -0.13
C TYR A 161 -22.66 16.43 1.15
N VAL A 162 -22.03 16.11 2.29
CA VAL A 162 -22.71 16.17 3.59
C VAL A 162 -23.13 17.61 3.90
N PHE A 163 -22.26 18.59 3.66
CA PHE A 163 -22.59 20.01 3.82
C PHE A 163 -23.74 20.44 2.88
N LEU A 164 -23.68 20.05 1.60
CA LEU A 164 -24.76 20.32 0.65
C LEU A 164 -26.10 19.70 1.09
N GLY A 165 -26.07 18.46 1.59
CA GLY A 165 -27.24 17.75 2.12
C GLY A 165 -27.85 18.45 3.33
N LEU A 166 -27.03 18.94 4.26
CA LEU A 166 -27.50 19.72 5.41
C LEU A 166 -28.14 21.05 5.00
N VAL A 167 -27.54 21.76 4.04
CA VAL A 167 -28.09 23.03 3.53
C VAL A 167 -29.43 22.80 2.83
N LEU A 168 -29.52 21.81 1.94
CA LEU A 168 -30.77 21.47 1.25
C LEU A 168 -31.85 21.00 2.23
N GLY A 169 -31.48 20.22 3.25
CA GLY A 169 -32.39 19.81 4.32
C GLY A 169 -32.94 21.00 5.10
N LEU A 170 -32.09 21.96 5.46
CA LEU A 170 -32.49 23.17 6.18
C LEU A 170 -33.43 24.05 5.33
N VAL A 171 -33.10 24.26 4.05
CA VAL A 171 -33.95 25.00 3.11
C VAL A 171 -35.32 24.32 2.97
N GLY A 172 -35.34 22.99 2.82
CA GLY A 172 -36.59 22.22 2.75
C GLY A 172 -37.43 22.32 4.03
N MET A 173 -36.79 22.25 5.20
CA MET A 173 -37.48 22.41 6.49
C MET A 173 -38.08 23.79 6.67
N ILE A 174 -37.35 24.85 6.30
CA ILE A 174 -37.86 26.24 6.33
C ILE A 174 -39.05 26.37 5.38
N PHE A 175 -38.95 25.84 4.16
CA PHE A 175 -40.04 25.90 3.18
C PHE A 175 -41.30 25.19 3.70
N LEU A 176 -41.17 23.97 4.22
CA LEU A 176 -42.29 23.24 4.82
C LEU A 176 -42.89 23.97 6.02
N PHE A 177 -42.05 24.60 6.85
CA PHE A 177 -42.50 25.40 7.98
C PHE A 177 -43.32 26.62 7.53
N VAL A 178 -42.87 27.33 6.48
CA VAL A 178 -43.62 28.44 5.88
C VAL A 178 -44.97 27.97 5.32
N LEU A 179 -44.99 26.84 4.59
CA LEU A 179 -46.24 26.25 4.11
C LEU A 179 -47.16 25.81 5.24
N TYR A 180 -46.59 25.32 6.34
CA TYR A 180 -47.34 24.93 7.53
C TYR A 180 -47.99 26.14 8.20
N LEU A 181 -47.23 27.22 8.43
CA LEU A 181 -47.75 28.45 9.00
C LEU A 181 -48.83 29.07 8.10
N ASN A 182 -48.67 29.01 6.77
CA ASN A 182 -49.63 29.55 5.82
C ASN A 182 -50.70 28.53 5.36
N ARG A 183 -50.80 27.35 6.00
CA ARG A 183 -51.67 26.25 5.54
C ARG A 183 -53.14 26.66 5.49
N ASN A 184 -53.59 27.45 6.47
CA ASN A 184 -54.99 27.89 6.53
C ASN A 184 -55.29 28.98 5.50
N GLY A 185 -54.35 29.90 5.27
CA GLY A 185 -54.44 30.92 4.22
C GLY A 185 -54.48 30.31 2.83
N MET A 186 -53.60 29.35 2.54
CA MET A 186 -53.58 28.64 1.26
C MET A 186 -54.85 27.81 1.02
N LYS A 187 -55.35 27.10 2.05
CA LYS A 187 -56.62 26.36 1.93
C LYS A 187 -57.77 27.29 1.59
N LYS A 188 -57.85 28.45 2.26
CA LYS A 188 -58.87 29.47 2.00
C LYS A 188 -58.76 30.00 0.57
N TRP A 189 -57.57 30.40 0.14
CA TRP A 189 -57.31 30.91 -1.21
C TRP A 189 -57.65 29.90 -2.31
N ILE A 190 -57.29 28.61 -2.13
CA ILE A 190 -57.61 27.54 -3.09
C ILE A 190 -59.12 27.37 -3.24
N ILE A 191 -59.84 27.36 -2.12
CA ILE A 191 -61.31 27.19 -2.13
C ILE A 191 -61.97 28.39 -2.80
N GLU A 192 -61.61 29.62 -2.41
CA GLU A 192 -62.15 30.84 -3.00
C GLU A 192 -61.86 30.93 -4.51
N THR A 193 -60.66 30.55 -4.95
CA THR A 193 -60.29 30.57 -6.38
C THR A 193 -61.04 29.50 -7.17
N ARG A 194 -61.21 28.30 -6.61
CA ARG A 194 -62.00 27.23 -7.24
C ARG A 194 -63.45 27.66 -7.41
N ASP A 195 -64.03 28.26 -6.37
CA ASP A 195 -65.42 28.67 -6.38
C ASP A 195 -65.62 29.82 -7.39
N ALA A 196 -64.71 30.81 -7.44
CA ALA A 196 -64.72 31.85 -8.47
C ALA A 196 -64.58 31.30 -9.90
N CYS A 197 -63.73 30.28 -10.10
CA CYS A 197 -63.58 29.65 -11.41
C CYS A 197 -64.82 28.86 -11.83
N ARG A 198 -65.48 28.19 -10.86
CA ARG A 198 -66.75 27.47 -11.10
C ARG A 198 -67.84 28.43 -11.53
N ASP A 199 -67.98 29.57 -10.86
CA ASP A 199 -68.98 30.59 -11.21
C ASP A 199 -68.78 31.13 -12.63
N VAL A 200 -67.53 31.37 -13.03
CA VAL A 200 -67.21 31.80 -14.40
C VAL A 200 -67.57 30.71 -15.42
N LEU A 201 -67.23 29.46 -15.15
CA LEU A 201 -67.51 28.33 -16.05
C LEU A 201 -69.01 28.10 -16.21
N GLU A 202 -69.76 28.13 -15.11
CA GLU A 202 -71.23 28.03 -15.13
C GLU A 202 -71.83 29.20 -15.93
N GLY A 203 -71.31 30.42 -15.75
CA GLY A 203 -71.70 31.59 -16.54
C GLY A 203 -71.50 31.40 -18.05
N TYR A 204 -70.38 30.82 -18.47
CA TYR A 204 -70.15 30.48 -19.88
C TYR A 204 -71.11 29.40 -20.38
N HIS A 205 -71.38 28.39 -19.56
CA HIS A 205 -72.29 27.29 -19.91
C HIS A 205 -73.73 27.80 -20.13
N TYR A 206 -74.26 28.61 -19.22
CA TYR A 206 -75.58 29.21 -19.37
C TYR A 206 -75.70 30.09 -20.62
N ARG A 207 -74.66 30.91 -20.92
CA ARG A 207 -74.65 31.74 -22.13
C ARG A 207 -74.66 30.91 -23.41
N TYR A 208 -73.85 29.84 -23.44
CA TYR A 208 -73.78 28.94 -24.56
C TYR A 208 -75.10 28.21 -24.82
N GLU A 209 -75.79 27.74 -23.77
CA GLU A 209 -77.10 27.10 -23.90
C GLU A 209 -78.16 28.05 -24.46
N ILE A 210 -78.16 29.33 -24.06
CA ILE A 210 -79.09 30.34 -24.58
C ILE A 210 -78.81 30.64 -26.06
N ASP A 211 -77.56 30.87 -26.43
CA ASP A 211 -77.19 31.21 -27.82
C ASP A 211 -77.35 30.00 -28.78
N SER A 212 -77.32 28.78 -28.25
CA SER A 212 -77.49 27.55 -29.02
C SER A 212 -78.96 27.13 -29.21
N ASP A 213 -79.93 27.82 -28.62
CA ASP A 213 -81.36 27.50 -28.79
C ASP A 213 -81.80 27.76 -30.25
N PRO A 214 -82.15 26.71 -31.04
CA PRO A 214 -82.53 26.85 -32.44
C PRO A 214 -83.79 27.70 -32.67
N ARG A 215 -84.57 27.98 -31.61
CA ARG A 215 -85.76 28.84 -31.68
C ARG A 215 -85.40 30.31 -31.89
N LEU A 216 -84.27 30.78 -31.36
CA LEU A 216 -83.81 32.17 -31.52
C LEU A 216 -83.33 32.47 -32.96
N GLY A 217 -82.67 31.50 -33.62
CA GLY A 217 -82.24 31.64 -35.02
C GLY A 217 -83.41 31.73 -36.03
N ARG A 218 -84.57 31.16 -35.70
CA ARG A 218 -85.76 31.22 -36.57
C ARG A 218 -86.45 32.59 -36.55
N ILE A 219 -86.39 33.31 -35.43
CA ILE A 219 -86.97 34.67 -35.33
C ILE A 219 -86.14 35.68 -36.14
N ALA A 220 -84.82 35.53 -36.17
CA ALA A 220 -83.95 36.40 -36.96
C ALA A 220 -84.09 36.17 -38.49
N ALA A 221 -84.32 34.93 -38.92
CA ALA A 221 -84.49 34.61 -40.34
C ALA A 221 -85.83 35.11 -40.90
N ASP A 222 -86.90 35.07 -40.11
CA ASP A 222 -88.25 35.52 -40.54
C ASP A 222 -88.41 37.06 -40.53
N SER A 223 -87.47 37.80 -39.91
CA SER A 223 -87.44 39.26 -39.93
C SER A 223 -86.77 39.87 -41.18
N SER A 224 -86.31 39.03 -42.13
CA SER A 224 -85.53 39.47 -43.32
C SER A 224 -86.22 39.25 -44.68
N ARG A 225 -87.54 39.08 -44.70
CA ARG A 225 -88.35 39.08 -45.93
C ARG A 225 -89.54 40.02 -45.85
#